data_AF-A0AA38FZ38-F1
#
_entry.id   AF-A0AA38FZ38-F1
#
_cell.length_a   1.000
_cell.length_b   1.000
_cell.length_c   1.000
_cell.angle_alpha   90.00
_cell.angle_beta   90.00
_cell.angle_gamma   90.00
#
_symmetry.space_group_name_H-M   'P 1'
#
loop_
_entity.id
_entity.type
_entity.pdbx_description
1 polymer ?
#
loop_
_entity_poly.entity_id
_entity_poly.type
_entity_poly.pdbx_seq_one_letter_code
_entity_poly.pdbx_strand_id
1 'polypeptide(L)' 'GYAKIAAPLEIFLRHKSAFQWGEVHQRAFDTLKERLITAPILRFPSWDKPFHVHVDASGIEMGAILAPPGEGIVDHP' A
#
# COMPACT_ATOMS: atom_id res chain seq x y z
N GLY A 1 6.94 -0.11 13.38
CA GLY A 1 6.88 -1.12 12.30
C GLY A 1 5.46 -1.27 11.84
N TYR A 2 5.23 -1.54 10.55
CA TYR A 2 3.90 -1.56 9.90
C TYR A 2 2.83 -2.29 10.71
N ALA A 3 3.08 -3.54 11.11
CA ALA A 3 2.12 -4.37 11.85
C ALA A 3 1.62 -3.71 13.15
N LYS A 4 2.47 -2.96 13.86
CA LYS A 4 2.06 -2.25 15.09
C LYS A 4 1.10 -1.10 14.81
N ILE A 5 1.24 -0.44 13.66
CA ILE A 5 0.38 0.68 13.25
C ILE A 5 -0.94 0.13 12.69
N ALA A 6 -0.89 -0.96 11.95
CA ALA A 6 -2.05 -1.61 11.34
C ALA A 6 -2.89 -2.44 12.33
N ALA A 7 -2.33 -2.85 13.48
CA ALA A 7 -3.01 -3.71 14.46
C ALA A 7 -4.44 -3.26 14.84
N PRO A 8 -4.74 -1.97 15.06
CA PRO A 8 -6.11 -1.54 15.34
C PRO A 8 -7.08 -1.78 14.19
N LEU A 9 -6.61 -1.83 12.94
CA LEU A 9 -7.43 -2.04 11.76
C LEU A 9 -7.72 -3.52 11.47
N GLU A 10 -6.94 -4.45 12.03
CA GLU A 10 -7.11 -5.89 11.84
C GLU A 10 -8.48 -6.39 12.31
N ILE A 11 -9.10 -5.69 13.28
CA ILE A 11 -10.43 -6.04 13.77
C ILE A 11 -11.49 -6.01 12.67
N PHE A 12 -11.32 -5.14 11.66
CA PHE A 12 -12.24 -5.05 10.52
C PHE A 12 -12.08 -6.17 9.50
N LEU A 13 -10.96 -6.88 9.52
CA LEU A 13 -10.71 -8.04 8.66
C LEU A 13 -11.36 -9.33 9.23
N ARG A 14 -11.81 -9.28 10.50
CA ARG A 14 -12.42 -10.41 11.19
C ARG A 14 -13.94 -10.28 11.14
N HIS A 15 -14.57 -11.18 10.41
CA HIS A 15 -15.98 -11.14 9.96
C HIS A 15 -17.08 -11.26 11.05
N LYS A 16 -16.80 -10.97 12.33
CA LYS A 16 -17.70 -11.36 13.44
C LYS A 16 -18.20 -10.22 14.35
N SER A 17 -17.82 -8.97 14.10
CA SER A 17 -18.23 -7.82 14.92
C SER A 17 -18.79 -6.69 14.07
N ALA A 18 -19.73 -5.93 14.62
CA ALA A 18 -20.22 -4.71 13.99
C ALA A 18 -19.05 -3.77 13.69
N PHE A 19 -18.99 -3.24 12.47
CA PHE A 19 -17.96 -2.29 12.07
C PHE A 19 -18.11 -1.01 12.89
N GLN A 20 -17.19 -0.77 13.82
CA GLN A 20 -17.16 0.45 14.63
C GLN A 20 -15.85 1.18 14.38
N TRP A 21 -15.92 2.26 13.59
CA TRP A 21 -14.80 3.16 13.38
C TRP A 21 -14.75 4.20 14.49
N GLY A 22 -13.56 4.45 15.02
CA GLY A 22 -13.36 5.31 16.18
C GLY A 22 -11.99 5.96 16.12
N GLU A 23 -11.67 6.79 17.11
CA GLU A 23 -10.46 7.63 17.08
C GLU A 23 -9.16 6.81 16.94
N VAL A 24 -9.08 5.66 17.60
CA VAL A 24 -7.90 4.77 17.52
C VAL A 24 -7.72 4.21 16.10
N HIS A 25 -8.82 3.88 15.42
CA HIS A 25 -8.81 3.39 14.03
C HIS A 25 -8.42 4.51 13.06
N GLN A 26 -8.98 5.71 13.25
CA GLN A 26 -8.68 6.88 12.43
C GLN A 26 -7.20 7.25 12.54
N ARG A 27 -6.67 7.33 13.77
CA ARG A 27 -5.26 7.64 14.00
C ARG A 27 -4.33 6.60 13.37
N ALA A 28 -4.68 5.31 13.44
CA ALA A 28 -3.94 4.25 12.78
C ALA A 28 -3.94 4.41 11.26
N PHE A 29 -5.10 4.70 10.67
CA PHE A 29 -5.26 4.93 9.23
C PHE A 29 -4.48 6.15 8.74
N ASP A 30 -4.59 7.29 9.43
CA ASP A 30 -3.87 8.52 9.06
C ASP A 30 -2.36 8.33 9.19
N THR A 31 -1.91 7.67 10.27
CA THR A 31 -0.49 7.32 10.43
C THR A 31 -0.02 6.43 9.28
N LEU A 32 -0.82 5.46 8.82
CA LEU A 32 -0.45 4.64 7.66
C LEU A 32 -0.36 5.47 6.38
N LYS A 33 -1.34 6.35 6.12
CA LYS A 33 -1.29 7.25 4.96
C LYS A 33 -0.02 8.11 4.97
N GLU A 34 0.27 8.76 6.09
CA GLU A 34 1.48 9.56 6.27
C GLU A 34 2.74 8.74 6.00
N ARG A 35 2.82 7.52 6.52
CA ARG A 35 3.99 6.65 6.30
C ARG A 35 4.11 6.18 4.85
N LEU A 36 3.00 5.90 4.18
CA LEU A 36 3.00 5.48 2.76
C LEU A 36 3.44 6.62 1.83
N ILE A 37 3.14 7.87 2.17
CA ILE A 37 3.58 9.03 1.36
C ILE A 37 4.98 9.55 1.75
N THR A 38 5.57 9.07 2.86
CA THR A 38 6.85 9.57 3.40
C THR A 38 7.98 8.53 3.39
N ALA A 39 7.69 7.22 3.33
CA ALA A 39 8.69 6.15 3.20
C ALA A 39 9.45 6.27 1.85
N PRO A 40 10.72 5.81 1.74
CA PRO A 40 11.73 6.42 0.87
C PRO A 40 11.17 6.64 -0.53
N ILE A 41 10.94 7.93 -0.78
CA ILE A 41 10.48 8.50 -2.03
C ILE A 41 11.45 7.97 -3.09
N LEU A 42 10.95 7.10 -3.97
CA LEU A 42 11.52 6.79 -5.28
C LEU A 42 13.06 6.69 -5.25
N ARG A 43 13.58 5.46 -5.13
CA ARG A 43 14.99 5.20 -5.44
C ARG A 43 15.33 5.91 -6.75
N PHE A 44 16.41 6.70 -6.76
CA PHE A 44 16.76 7.48 -7.95
C PHE A 44 16.75 6.56 -9.18
N PRO A 45 16.00 6.91 -10.23
CA PRO A 45 15.82 6.04 -11.39
C PRO A 45 17.18 5.73 -12.01
N SER A 46 17.50 4.44 -12.07
CA SER A 46 18.60 3.94 -12.89
C SER A 46 18.09 3.84 -14.33
N TRP A 47 18.30 4.90 -15.11
CA TRP A 47 17.84 4.99 -16.51
C TRP A 47 18.48 3.95 -17.44
N ASP A 48 19.56 3.31 -16.99
CA ASP A 48 20.22 2.18 -17.65
C ASP A 48 19.46 0.85 -17.49
N LYS A 49 18.36 0.82 -16.73
CA LYS A 49 17.60 -0.39 -16.42
C LYS A 49 16.12 -0.24 -16.78
N PRO A 50 15.43 -1.35 -17.13
CA PRO A 50 14.00 -1.31 -17.42
C PRO A 50 13.19 -1.00 -16.16
N PHE A 51 12.09 -0.29 -16.35
CA PHE A 51 11.06 -0.09 -15.33
C PHE A 51 9.90 -1.04 -15.58
N HIS A 52 9.21 -1.44 -14.51
CA HIS A 52 7.99 -2.23 -14.59
C HIS A 52 6.80 -1.33 -14.26
N VAL A 53 5.76 -1.34 -15.11
CA VAL A 53 4.50 -0.64 -14.84
C VAL A 53 3.45 -1.70 -14.51
N HIS A 54 2.96 -1.67 -13.28
CA HIS A 54 1.84 -2.50 -12.85
C HIS A 54 0.57 -1.68 -12.96
N VAL A 55 -0.39 -2.16 -13.74
CA VAL A 55 -1.69 -1.50 -13.94
C VAL A 55 -2.78 -2.40 -13.39
N ASP A 56 -3.68 -1.83 -12.60
CA ASP A 56 -4.91 -2.47 -12.19
C ASP A 56 -6.09 -1.59 -12.61
N ALA A 57 -7.12 -2.20 -13.18
CA ALA A 57 -8.27 -1.49 -13.72
C ALA A 57 -9.57 -2.22 -13.41
N SER A 58 -10.56 -1.44 -13.01
CA SER A 58 -11.95 -1.86 -12.87
C SER A 58 -12.79 -1.26 -14.00
N GLY A 59 -14.07 -1.62 -14.08
CA GLY A 59 -14.99 -1.01 -15.04
C GLY A 59 -15.24 0.50 -14.84
N ILE A 60 -14.69 1.09 -13.77
CA ILE A 60 -14.94 2.48 -13.37
C ILE A 60 -13.63 3.28 -13.28
N GLU A 61 -12.55 2.68 -12.80
CA GLU A 61 -11.29 3.38 -12.51
C GLU A 61 -10.05 2.54 -12.85
N MET A 62 -8.93 3.20 -13.14
CA MET A 62 -7.63 2.60 -13.42
C MET A 62 -6.55 3.23 -12.53
N GLY A 63 -5.66 2.40 -11.99
CA GLY A 63 -4.48 2.81 -11.23
C GLY A 63 -3.22 2.14 -11.76
N ALA A 64 -2.07 2.78 -11.56
CA ALA A 64 -0.78 2.22 -11.96
C ALA A 64 0.35 2.55 -10.97
N ILE A 65 1.33 1.66 -10.87
CA ILE A 65 2.55 1.82 -10.06
C ILE A 65 3.78 1.56 -10.95
N LEU A 66 4.78 2.45 -10.88
CA LEU A 66 6.07 2.31 -11.53
C LEU A 66 7.09 1.74 -10.53
N ALA A 67 7.66 0.57 -10.81
CA ALA A 67 8.62 -0.11 -9.95
C ALA A 67 10.01 -0.23 -10.60
N PRO A 68 11.11 -0.07 -9.83
CA PRO A 68 12.46 -0.35 -10.29
C PRO A 68 12.71 -1.87 -10.41
N PRO A 69 13.71 -2.29 -11.20
CA PRO A 69 13.99 -3.70 -11.40
C PRO A 69 14.49 -4.39 -10.12
N GLY A 70 13.93 -5.56 -9.81
CA GLY A 70 14.33 -6.41 -8.69
C GLY A 70 13.63 -6.16 -7.35
N GLU A 71 12.66 -5.26 -7.28
CA GLU A 71 11.75 -5.13 -6.12
C GLU A 71 10.68 -6.24 -6.11
N GLY A 72 11.10 -7.51 -6.04
CA GLY A 72 10.32 -8.64 -5.52
C GLY A 72 8.93 -8.96 -6.09
N ILE A 73 8.40 -8.23 -7.06
CA ILE A 73 7.16 -8.57 -7.75
C ILE A 73 7.56 -9.55 -8.85
N VAL A 74 7.41 -10.84 -8.54
CA VAL A 74 7.55 -11.90 -9.53
C VAL A 74 6.49 -11.64 -10.59
N ASP A 75 6.91 -11.47 -11.85
CA ASP A 75 6.00 -11.51 -12.99
C ASP A 75 5.36 -12.91 -13.00
N HIS A 76 4.19 -13.03 -12.37
CA HIS A 76 3.36 -14.22 -12.52
C HIS A 76 2.74 -14.17 -13.93
N PRO A 77 2.74 -15.31 -14.65
CA PRO A 77 2.18 -15.39 -16.00
C PRO A 77 0.69 -15.03 -16.06
#